data_AF-A0A7K8NCG2-F1
#
_entry.id   AF-A0A7K8NCG2-F1
#
_cell.length_a   1.000
_cell.length_b   1.000
_cell.length_c   1.000
_cell.angle_alpha   90.00
_cell.angle_beta   90.00
_cell.angle_gamma   90.00
#
_symmetry.space_group_name_H-M   'P 1'
#
loop_
_entity.id
_entity.type
_entity.pdbx_description
1 polymer ?
#
loop_
_entity_poly.entity_id
_entity_poly.type
_entity_poly.pdbx_seq_one_letter_code
_entity_poly.pdbx_strand_id
1 'polypeptide(L)'
;IPLCALINQHMNGLARKFRDVKFIKAISTTCIPNYPDKNLPTIFVYLEGDIKAQFIGPLVFGGMNLTRDELEWKISESGAIKTDLEENPRKQIQDQLMSSIRMCPPSRRESDSEDD
;
A
#
# COMPACT_ATOMS: atom_id res chain seq x y z
N ILE A 1 12.35 2.48 -13.87
CA ILE A 1 12.08 2.37 -12.41
C ILE A 1 11.90 0.90 -12.03
N PRO A 2 12.80 0.31 -11.23
CA PRO A 2 12.80 -1.13 -10.92
C PRO A 2 11.48 -1.66 -10.34
N LEU A 3 10.86 -0.92 -9.41
CA LEU A 3 9.60 -1.34 -8.79
C LEU A 3 8.43 -1.45 -9.79
N CYS A 4 8.43 -0.63 -10.85
CA CYS A 4 7.45 -0.76 -11.94
C CYS A 4 7.61 -2.08 -12.70
N ALA A 5 8.85 -2.55 -12.89
CA ALA A 5 9.11 -3.82 -13.56
C ALA A 5 8.63 -5.00 -12.70
N LEU A 6 8.86 -4.95 -11.39
CA LEU A 6 8.35 -5.95 -10.44
C LEU A 6 6.82 -6.01 -10.46
N ILE A 7 6.14 -4.86 -10.35
CA ILE A 7 4.67 -4.80 -10.42
C ILE A 7 4.15 -5.34 -11.76
N ASN A 8 4.80 -5.00 -12.87
CA ASN A 8 4.40 -5.52 -14.18
C ASN A 8 4.50 -7.06 -14.24
N GLN A 9 5.52 -7.65 -13.62
CA GLN A 9 5.63 -9.11 -13.51
C GLN A 9 4.48 -9.71 -12.69
N HIS A 10 4.14 -9.11 -11.54
CA HIS A 10 3.01 -9.55 -10.71
C HIS A 10 1.68 -9.41 -11.45
N MET A 11 1.45 -8.29 -12.13
CA MET A 11 0.24 -8.03 -12.94
C MET A 11 0.06 -9.07 -14.05
N ASN A 12 1.14 -9.53 -14.70
CA ASN A 12 1.05 -10.62 -15.68
C ASN A 12 0.57 -11.93 -15.05
N GLY A 13 0.95 -12.21 -13.80
CA GLY A 13 0.47 -13.35 -13.04
C GLY A 13 -1.00 -13.20 -12.64
N LEU A 14 -1.36 -12.03 -12.11
CA LEU A 14 -2.73 -11.71 -11.68
C LEU A 14 -3.71 -11.72 -12.86
N ALA A 15 -3.32 -11.22 -14.02
CA ALA A 15 -4.16 -11.25 -15.22
C ALA A 15 -4.54 -12.67 -15.68
N ARG A 16 -3.69 -13.67 -15.40
CA ARG A 16 -4.01 -15.08 -15.69
C ARG A 16 -4.98 -15.68 -14.67
N LYS A 17 -4.91 -15.21 -13.42
CA LYS A 17 -5.76 -15.64 -12.31
C LYS A 17 -7.16 -15.01 -12.39
N PHE A 18 -7.23 -13.69 -12.56
CA PHE A 18 -8.46 -12.89 -12.60
C PHE A 18 -8.84 -12.53 -14.04
N ARG A 19 -9.46 -13.48 -14.75
CA ARG A 19 -9.78 -13.35 -16.18
C ARG A 19 -10.94 -12.38 -16.46
N ASP A 20 -11.75 -12.11 -15.46
CA ASP A 20 -12.86 -11.16 -15.45
C ASP A 20 -12.40 -9.71 -15.25
N VAL A 21 -11.11 -9.49 -14.95
CA VAL A 21 -10.53 -8.16 -14.71
C VAL A 21 -9.55 -7.78 -15.82
N LYS A 22 -9.67 -6.55 -16.30
CA LYS A 22 -8.83 -6.01 -17.38
C LYS A 22 -7.58 -5.35 -16.82
N PHE A 23 -6.41 -5.94 -17.08
CA PHE A 23 -5.11 -5.38 -16.72
C PHE A 23 -4.49 -4.64 -17.91
N ILE A 24 -4.12 -3.38 -17.71
CA ILE A 24 -3.50 -2.52 -18.75
C ILE A 24 -2.26 -1.85 -18.15
N LYS A 25 -1.21 -1.70 -18.95
CA LYS A 25 -0.04 -0.90 -18.61
C LYS A 25 0.23 0.11 -19.72
N ALA A 26 0.81 1.25 -19.34
CA ALA A 26 1.25 2.27 -20.28
C ALA A 26 2.44 3.05 -19.70
N ILE A 27 3.14 3.78 -20.56
CA ILE A 27 4.28 4.62 -20.16
C ILE A 27 3.72 5.93 -19.61
N SER A 28 4.14 6.31 -18.40
CA SER A 28 3.60 7.47 -17.67
C SER A 28 3.56 8.74 -18.51
N THR A 29 4.67 9.08 -19.16
CA THR A 29 4.83 10.28 -19.99
C THR A 29 3.98 10.29 -21.25
N THR A 30 3.55 9.13 -21.73
CA THR A 30 2.64 9.02 -22.89
C THR A 30 1.17 9.15 -22.50
N CYS A 31 0.82 8.85 -21.25
CA CYS A 31 -0.55 8.95 -20.75
C CYS A 31 -0.85 10.30 -20.11
N ILE A 32 0.12 10.83 -19.36
CA ILE A 32 0.01 12.11 -18.69
C ILE A 32 1.30 12.88 -18.97
N PRO A 33 1.24 13.99 -19.74
CA PRO A 33 2.41 14.82 -20.01
C PRO A 33 3.08 15.25 -18.71
N ASN A 34 4.40 15.10 -18.63
CA ASN A 34 5.22 15.49 -17.47
C ASN A 34 4.82 14.81 -16.14
N TYR A 35 4.24 13.60 -16.19
CA TYR A 35 3.93 12.87 -14.95
C TYR A 35 5.20 12.58 -14.14
N PRO A 36 5.29 13.00 -12.86
CA PRO A 36 6.53 12.90 -12.10
C PRO A 36 6.96 11.46 -11.80
N ASP A 37 8.23 11.15 -12.02
CA ASP A 37 8.79 9.82 -11.71
C ASP A 37 8.66 9.43 -10.24
N LYS A 38 8.66 10.41 -9.31
CA LYS A 38 8.44 10.17 -7.88
C LYS A 38 7.06 9.57 -7.56
N ASN A 39 6.08 9.78 -8.44
CA ASN A 39 4.73 9.24 -8.31
C ASN A 39 4.65 7.79 -8.82
N LEU A 40 5.71 7.27 -9.45
CA LEU A 40 5.73 5.92 -9.97
C LEU A 40 6.24 4.92 -8.92
N PRO A 41 5.71 3.68 -8.93
CA PRO A 41 4.61 3.20 -9.77
C PRO A 41 3.26 3.84 -9.40
N THR A 42 2.39 4.00 -10.40
CA THR A 42 1.00 4.44 -10.20
C THR A 42 0.05 3.38 -10.73
N ILE A 43 -0.98 3.04 -9.95
CA ILE A 43 -2.07 2.14 -10.36
C ILE A 43 -3.39 2.84 -10.09
N PHE A 44 -4.25 2.87 -11.11
CA PHE A 44 -5.63 3.29 -11.00
C PHE A 44 -6.54 2.08 -11.17
N VAL A 45 -7.53 1.95 -10.29
CA VAL A 45 -8.53 0.89 -10.35
C VAL A 45 -9.87 1.50 -10.71
N TYR A 46 -10.45 1.05 -11.81
CA TYR A 46 -11.75 1.50 -12.30
C TYR A 46 -12.77 0.37 -12.22
N LEU A 47 -14.00 0.70 -11.81
CA LEU A 47 -15.14 -0.20 -11.82
C LEU A 47 -16.40 0.62 -12.09
N GLU A 48 -17.21 0.20 -13.06
CA GLU A 48 -18.47 0.87 -13.44
C GLU A 48 -18.31 2.36 -13.83
N GLY A 49 -17.15 2.72 -14.40
CA GLY A 49 -16.86 4.10 -14.83
C GLY A 49 -16.23 4.98 -13.75
N ASP A 50 -16.25 4.55 -12.48
CA ASP A 50 -15.65 5.29 -11.37
C ASP A 50 -14.24 4.81 -11.05
N ILE A 51 -13.42 5.72 -10.51
CA ILE A 51 -12.15 5.36 -9.84
C ILE A 51 -12.48 4.82 -8.44
N LYS A 52 -12.19 3.53 -8.20
CA LYS A 52 -12.35 2.90 -6.88
C LYS A 52 -11.10 2.98 -6.01
N ALA A 53 -9.91 2.99 -6.61
CA ALA A 53 -8.66 3.15 -5.87
C ALA A 53 -7.55 3.80 -6.71
N GLN A 54 -6.65 4.49 -6.02
CA GLN A 54 -5.44 5.09 -6.57
C GLN A 54 -4.26 4.76 -5.68
N PHE A 55 -3.25 4.11 -6.23
CA PHE A 55 -2.00 3.79 -5.53
C PHE A 55 -0.88 4.55 -6.22
N ILE A 56 -0.25 5.49 -5.50
CA ILE A 56 0.72 6.42 -6.09
C ILE A 56 2.03 6.34 -5.32
N GLY A 57 3.12 6.08 -6.05
CA GLY A 57 4.47 6.11 -5.53
C GLY A 57 4.90 4.84 -4.80
N PRO A 58 6.21 4.69 -4.55
CA PRO A 58 6.80 3.42 -4.10
C PRO A 58 6.45 3.05 -2.65
N LEU A 59 6.19 4.05 -1.79
CA LEU A 59 5.86 3.85 -0.38
C LEU A 59 4.58 3.03 -0.20
N VAL A 60 3.60 3.28 -1.06
CA VAL A 60 2.30 2.61 -1.04
C VAL A 60 2.42 1.11 -1.34
N PHE A 61 3.52 0.67 -1.98
CA PHE A 61 3.77 -0.72 -2.34
C PHE A 61 4.77 -1.42 -1.43
N GLY A 62 5.34 -0.73 -0.43
CA GLY A 62 6.31 -1.34 0.48
C GLY A 62 7.65 -1.71 -0.17
N GLY A 63 7.96 -1.17 -1.36
CA GLY A 63 9.25 -1.33 -2.03
C GLY A 63 9.44 -2.68 -2.73
N MET A 64 10.70 -3.09 -2.90
CA MET A 64 11.10 -4.21 -3.75
C MET A 64 10.76 -5.60 -3.20
N ASN A 65 10.35 -5.70 -1.94
CA ASN A 65 9.91 -6.95 -1.32
C ASN A 65 8.42 -7.24 -1.55
N LEU A 66 7.72 -6.39 -2.34
CA LEU A 66 6.32 -6.61 -2.70
C LEU A 66 6.13 -7.98 -3.33
N THR A 67 5.33 -8.81 -2.71
CA THR A 67 4.91 -10.11 -3.24
C THR A 67 3.67 -9.95 -4.14
N ARG A 68 3.42 -10.96 -4.99
CA ARG A 68 2.22 -10.98 -5.83
C ARG A 68 0.94 -11.00 -4.98
N ASP A 69 0.95 -11.75 -3.89
CA ASP A 69 -0.22 -11.93 -3.02
C ASP A 69 -0.51 -10.65 -2.21
N GLU A 70 0.52 -9.90 -1.79
CA GLU A 70 0.33 -8.56 -1.23
C GLU A 70 -0.27 -7.59 -2.25
N LEU A 71 0.18 -7.63 -3.51
CA LEU A 71 -0.40 -6.80 -4.57
C LEU A 71 -1.86 -7.19 -4.86
N GLU A 72 -2.14 -8.50 -4.89
CA GLU A 72 -3.50 -9.04 -5.01
C GLU A 72 -4.39 -8.51 -3.89
N TRP A 73 -4.00 -8.72 -2.64
CA TRP A 73 -4.74 -8.24 -1.48
C TRP A 73 -5.05 -6.75 -1.61
N LYS A 74 -4.03 -5.94 -1.94
CA LYS A 74 -4.16 -4.49 -2.06
C LYS A 74 -5.14 -4.04 -3.15
N ILE A 75 -5.20 -4.77 -4.27
CA ILE A 75 -6.19 -4.48 -5.33
C ILE A 75 -7.58 -4.97 -4.88
N SER A 76 -7.67 -6.07 -4.15
CA SER A 76 -8.94 -6.62 -3.65
C SER A 76 -9.65 -5.68 -2.67
N GLU A 77 -8.90 -4.90 -1.89
CA GLU A 77 -9.44 -3.88 -0.98
C GLU A 77 -10.28 -2.80 -1.70
N SER A 78 -10.07 -2.61 -3.02
CA SER A 78 -10.88 -1.71 -3.84
C SER A 78 -12.20 -2.32 -4.34
N GLY A 79 -12.41 -3.62 -4.12
CA GLY A 79 -13.54 -4.40 -4.65
C GLY A 79 -13.41 -4.81 -6.12
N ALA A 80 -12.31 -4.46 -6.79
CA ALA A 80 -12.14 -4.75 -8.22
C ALA A 80 -11.77 -6.21 -8.53
N ILE A 81 -11.18 -6.94 -7.58
CA ILE A 81 -10.94 -8.38 -7.68
C ILE A 81 -11.52 -9.06 -6.45
N LYS A 82 -12.02 -10.29 -6.62
CA LYS A 82 -12.40 -11.17 -5.51
C LYS A 82 -11.21 -12.08 -5.22
N THR A 83 -10.47 -11.80 -4.14
CA THR A 83 -9.32 -12.62 -3.73
C THR A 83 -9.78 -13.88 -2.99
N ASP A 84 -9.00 -14.95 -3.10
CA ASP A 84 -9.17 -16.18 -2.31
C ASP A 84 -8.34 -16.15 -1.02
N LEU A 85 -7.55 -15.09 -0.80
CA LEU A 85 -6.74 -14.93 0.41
C LEU A 85 -7.67 -14.69 1.62
N GLU A 86 -7.47 -15.46 2.68
CA GLU A 86 -8.27 -15.35 3.91
C GLU A 86 -7.83 -14.17 4.79
N GLU A 87 -6.54 -13.83 4.77
CA GLU A 87 -5.94 -12.78 5.57
C GLU A 87 -4.93 -11.94 4.79
N ASN A 88 -4.65 -10.74 5.31
CA ASN A 88 -3.65 -9.85 4.71
C ASN A 88 -2.25 -10.48 4.81
N PRO A 89 -1.57 -10.78 3.69
CA PRO A 89 -0.27 -11.43 3.70
C PRO A 89 0.83 -10.54 4.28
N ARG A 90 0.59 -9.23 4.38
CA ARG A 90 1.52 -8.29 5.01
C ARG A 90 1.33 -8.33 6.53
N LYS A 91 2.24 -9.01 7.22
CA LYS A 91 2.32 -8.98 8.70
C LYS A 91 2.53 -7.52 9.14
N GLN A 92 1.57 -6.96 9.89
CA GLN A 92 1.82 -5.69 10.57
C GLN A 92 3.01 -5.90 11.50
N ILE A 93 4.11 -5.21 11.23
CA ILE A 93 5.18 -5.10 12.22
C ILE A 93 4.54 -4.36 13.39
N GLN A 94 4.24 -5.06 14.48
CA GLN A 94 3.96 -4.41 15.75
C GLN A 94 5.21 -3.62 16.10
N ASP A 95 5.13 -2.29 16.04
CA ASP A 95 6.16 -1.42 16.57
C ASP A 95 6.29 -1.71 18.07
N GLN A 96 7.26 -2.54 18.45
CA GLN A 96 7.59 -2.81 19.86
C GLN A 96 7.94 -1.51 20.62
N LEU A 97 8.32 -0.46 19.88
CA LEU A 97 8.53 0.88 20.41
C LEU A 97 7.21 1.53 20.89
N MET A 98 6.10 1.33 20.17
CA MET A 98 4.78 1.89 20.50
C MET A 98 4.09 1.16 21.66
N SER A 99 4.38 -0.13 21.88
CA SER A 99 3.89 -0.85 23.07
C SER A 99 4.59 -0.42 24.35
N SER A 100 5.87 -0.06 24.26
CA SER A 100 6.70 0.34 25.41
C SER A 100 6.30 1.70 25.99
N ILE A 101 5.85 2.62 25.13
CA ILE A 101 5.45 3.98 25.53
C ILE A 101 4.13 4.00 26.33
N ARG A 102 3.23 3.03 26.13
CA ARG A 102 1.94 2.98 26.85
C ARG A 102 2.07 2.48 28.29
N MET A 103 3.21 1.94 28.69
CA MET A 103 3.44 1.38 30.03
C MET A 103 4.10 2.34 31.02
N CYS A 104 4.51 3.55 30.59
CA CYS A 104 4.99 4.58 31.51
C CYS A 104 3.83 5.46 32.00
N PRO A 105 3.33 5.29 33.23
CA PRO A 105 2.48 6.31 33.84
C PRO A 105 3.30 7.60 34.00
N PRO A 106 2.68 8.79 33.85
CA PRO A 106 3.37 10.05 34.07
C PRO A 106 3.90 10.10 35.50
N SER A 107 5.19 10.40 35.68
CA SER A 107 5.74 10.67 37.01
C SER A 107 4.97 11.84 37.62
N ARG A 108 4.28 11.60 38.73
CA ARG A 108 3.71 12.67 39.56
C ARG A 108 4.85 13.63 39.89
N ARG A 109 4.77 14.88 39.42
CA ARG A 109 5.58 15.96 39.98
C ARG A 109 4.99 16.24 41.35
N GLU A 110 5.67 15.82 42.41
CA GLU A 110 5.42 16.35 43.75
C GLU A 110 5.71 17.86 43.68
N SER A 111 4.64 18.65 43.84
CA SER A 111 4.79 20.08 44.09
C SER A 111 5.01 20.20 45.58
N ASP A 112 6.26 20.36 46.01
CA ASP A 112 6.56 20.76 47.37
C ASP A 112 6.17 22.23 47.52
N SER A 113 5.17 22.42 48.37
CA SER A 113 4.79 23.69 48.98
C SER A 113 5.71 23.93 50.19
N GLU A 114 6.44 25.05 50.21
CA GLU A 114 6.96 25.63 51.45
C GLU A 114 6.60 27.12 51.50
N ASP A 115 5.95 27.46 52.62
CA ASP A 115 5.52 28.78 53.13
C ASP A 115 6.73 29.52 53.75
N ASP A 116 6.60 30.86 53.88
CA ASP A 116 7.53 31.91 54.39
C ASP A 116 8.59 32.52 53.44
#